data_AF-A0A2D9VDI1-F1
#
_entry.id   AF-A0A2D9VDI1-F1
#
_cell.length_a   1.000
_cell.length_b   1.000
_cell.length_c   1.000
_cell.angle_alpha   90.00
_cell.angle_beta   90.00
_cell.angle_gamma   90.00
#
_symmetry.space_group_name_H-M   'P 1'
#
loop_
_entity.id
_entity.type
_entity.pdbx_description
1 polymer ?
#
loop_
_entity_poly.entity_id
_entity_poly.type
_entity_poly.pdbx_seq_one_letter_code
_entity_poly.pdbx_strand_id
1 'polypeptide(L)'
;MGFLFPCEGDANLDNSTNIQDIVLIVNHIVSELELIDDSFDNSDINNDGTIDILDIVSIANIILYNDDNQCIPIIDITYNIDESLPIDWIIEFYAIMSNLSGLIPAYQNYFENLTVYAWNSSVEDPYPGIEGGTYIGGSGEGFNMVLEINQMEFEWNHMHRYSVIAHEYFHVYQLSINQPMNEPNGGYNPNTFSIKWLIEGAATTFESMYVQNYYDYNYFINDLAYIDLSNNIHTNPSIFEDYSSNNLDMNYSCSVFMVLVLAKELMDLGYSEESAFKMIFQEFMLTGAKNSNWENYFLETFGFSVDEFYTSLQSYSLNLQNVVPSSSLSLQQIFD
;
A
#
# COMPACT_ATOMS: atom_id res chain seq x y z
N MET A 1 16.63 -13.48 7.61
CA MET A 1 17.13 -12.12 7.86
C MET A 1 15.91 -11.40 8.38
N GLY A 2 15.90 -11.02 9.65
CA GLY A 2 14.69 -10.59 10.35
C GLY A 2 14.07 -9.38 9.66
N PHE A 3 12.76 -9.44 9.46
CA PHE A 3 11.96 -8.33 9.01
C PHE A 3 12.00 -7.25 10.10
N LEU A 4 12.37 -6.02 9.76
CA LEU A 4 12.12 -4.92 10.68
C LEU A 4 10.64 -4.57 10.53
N PHE A 5 9.81 -5.07 11.44
CA PHE A 5 8.57 -4.38 11.74
C PHE A 5 8.93 -2.99 12.26
N PRO A 6 8.20 -1.93 11.86
CA PRO A 6 8.56 -0.55 12.16
C PRO A 6 8.65 -0.25 13.67
N CYS A 7 8.08 -1.11 14.51
CA CYS A 7 8.16 -1.07 15.97
C CYS A 7 8.15 -2.48 16.60
N GLU A 8 9.17 -3.30 16.36
CA GLU A 8 9.31 -4.59 17.07
C GLU A 8 9.22 -4.43 18.59
N GLY A 9 8.26 -5.12 19.21
CA GLY A 9 8.09 -5.17 20.65
C GLY A 9 7.22 -4.06 21.24
N ASP A 10 6.67 -3.18 20.41
CA ASP A 10 5.69 -2.16 20.81
C ASP A 10 4.29 -2.78 20.93
N ALA A 11 4.03 -3.36 22.10
CA ALA A 11 2.78 -4.03 22.38
C ALA A 11 1.64 -3.04 22.63
N ASN A 12 1.93 -1.81 23.06
CA ASN A 12 0.90 -0.81 23.37
C ASN A 12 0.60 0.14 22.20
N LEU A 13 1.34 0.01 21.09
CA LEU A 13 1.21 0.79 19.85
C LEU A 13 1.42 2.30 20.08
N ASP A 14 2.28 2.67 21.04
CA ASP A 14 2.62 4.06 21.35
C ASP A 14 3.82 4.61 20.57
N ASN A 15 4.34 3.82 19.63
CA ASN A 15 5.57 4.04 18.88
C ASN A 15 6.81 4.11 19.79
N SER A 16 6.86 3.32 20.85
CA SER A 16 8.05 3.19 21.70
C SER A 16 8.15 1.83 22.39
N THR A 17 9.08 1.00 21.95
CA THR A 17 9.43 -0.25 22.66
C THR A 17 10.12 0.04 24.00
N ASN A 18 9.39 -0.10 25.10
CA ASN A 18 9.84 0.16 26.46
C ASN A 18 9.27 -0.83 27.49
N ILE A 19 9.47 -0.55 28.78
CA ILE A 19 9.03 -1.46 29.86
C ILE A 19 7.50 -1.60 29.94
N GLN A 20 6.74 -0.63 29.42
CA GLN A 20 5.28 -0.69 29.40
C GLN A 20 4.79 -1.80 28.48
N ASP A 21 5.50 -2.09 27.39
CA ASP A 21 5.16 -3.17 26.45
C ASP A 21 5.35 -4.54 27.08
N ILE A 22 6.48 -4.72 27.79
CA ILE A 22 6.72 -5.94 28.58
C ILE A 22 5.59 -6.16 29.60
N VAL A 23 5.06 -5.10 30.22
CA VAL A 23 3.93 -5.24 31.16
C VAL A 23 2.68 -5.76 30.45
N LEU A 24 2.35 -5.25 29.25
CA LEU A 24 1.22 -5.75 28.48
C LEU A 24 1.40 -7.20 28.04
N ILE A 25 2.58 -7.56 27.56
CA ILE A 25 2.90 -8.93 27.14
C ILE A 25 2.85 -9.90 28.32
N VAL A 26 3.35 -9.49 29.49
CA VAL A 26 3.21 -10.31 30.70
C VAL A 26 1.73 -10.51 31.02
N ASN A 27 0.90 -9.46 30.96
CA ASN A 27 -0.54 -9.58 31.17
C ASN A 27 -1.20 -10.50 30.13
N HIS A 28 -0.72 -10.52 28.89
CA HIS A 28 -1.11 -11.48 27.87
C HIS A 28 -0.81 -12.93 28.29
N ILE A 29 0.46 -13.19 28.63
CA ILE A 29 0.94 -14.53 29.00
C ILE A 29 0.24 -15.07 30.24
N VAL A 30 -0.04 -14.21 31.23
CA VAL A 30 -0.77 -14.62 32.45
C VAL A 30 -2.29 -14.64 32.27
N SER A 31 -2.78 -14.44 31.04
CA SER A 31 -4.20 -14.45 30.66
C SER A 31 -5.05 -13.39 31.37
N GLU A 32 -4.45 -12.25 31.68
CA GLU A 32 -5.14 -11.08 32.25
C GLU A 32 -5.60 -10.09 31.15
N LEU A 33 -5.02 -10.18 29.96
CA LEU A 33 -5.35 -9.40 28.78
C LEU A 33 -5.15 -10.28 27.53
N GLU A 34 -5.86 -10.02 26.45
CA GLU A 34 -5.59 -10.64 25.15
C GLU A 34 -5.04 -9.55 24.23
N LEU A 35 -3.92 -9.86 23.57
CA LEU A 35 -3.32 -9.01 22.55
C LEU A 35 -3.76 -9.63 21.23
N ILE A 36 -4.16 -8.78 20.30
CA ILE A 36 -4.70 -9.16 18.98
C ILE A 36 -4.06 -8.25 17.94
N ASP A 37 -4.16 -8.64 16.68
CA ASP A 37 -3.83 -7.78 15.53
C ASP A 37 -2.38 -7.26 15.63
N ASP A 38 -2.10 -6.02 15.22
CA ASP A 38 -0.77 -5.40 15.31
C ASP A 38 -0.09 -5.52 16.68
N SER A 39 -0.88 -5.48 17.76
CA SER A 39 -0.36 -5.62 19.12
C SER A 39 0.15 -7.04 19.40
N PHE A 40 -0.51 -8.05 18.80
CA PHE A 40 -0.03 -9.42 18.83
C PHE A 40 1.23 -9.58 17.98
N ASP A 41 1.18 -9.10 16.73
CA ASP A 41 2.27 -9.26 15.76
C ASP A 41 3.55 -8.55 16.22
N ASN A 42 3.45 -7.34 16.77
CA ASN A 42 4.60 -6.64 17.37
C ASN A 42 5.15 -7.37 18.60
N SER A 43 4.31 -8.13 19.31
CA SER A 43 4.68 -8.85 20.51
C SER A 43 5.28 -10.23 20.24
N ASP A 44 4.96 -10.89 19.13
CA ASP A 44 5.55 -12.16 18.69
C ASP A 44 6.85 -11.91 17.89
N ILE A 45 7.88 -11.44 18.57
CA ILE A 45 9.16 -11.07 17.96
C ILE A 45 9.78 -12.22 17.16
N ASN A 46 9.60 -13.45 17.64
CA ASN A 46 10.22 -14.61 17.02
C ASN A 46 9.35 -15.27 15.93
N ASN A 47 8.13 -14.76 15.71
CA ASN A 47 7.17 -15.17 14.69
C ASN A 47 6.85 -16.68 14.73
N ASP A 48 6.69 -17.26 15.93
CA ASP A 48 6.28 -18.66 16.09
C ASP A 48 4.77 -18.86 16.33
N GLY A 49 4.01 -17.76 16.31
CA GLY A 49 2.58 -17.71 16.51
C GLY A 49 2.17 -17.80 17.98
N THR A 50 3.10 -17.65 18.92
CA THR A 50 2.83 -17.67 20.37
C THR A 50 3.61 -16.60 21.11
N ILE A 51 2.91 -15.67 21.75
CA ILE A 51 3.55 -14.70 22.66
C ILE A 51 3.92 -15.40 23.98
N ASP A 52 5.22 -15.54 24.24
CA ASP A 52 5.73 -16.16 25.45
C ASP A 52 6.97 -15.45 26.06
N ILE A 53 7.65 -16.14 27.00
CA ILE A 53 8.81 -15.58 27.70
C ILE A 53 10.00 -15.32 26.77
N LEU A 54 10.10 -16.01 25.63
CA LEU A 54 11.14 -15.82 24.63
C LEU A 54 10.98 -14.47 23.93
N ASP A 55 9.75 -14.00 23.71
CA ASP A 55 9.49 -12.67 23.17
C ASP A 55 9.85 -11.58 24.17
N ILE A 56 9.47 -11.76 25.44
CA ILE A 56 9.89 -10.84 26.52
C ILE A 56 11.41 -10.72 26.58
N VAL A 57 12.14 -11.83 26.43
CA VAL A 57 13.61 -11.82 26.43
C VAL A 57 14.13 -11.03 25.22
N SER A 58 13.51 -11.20 24.05
CA SER A 58 13.88 -10.45 22.84
C SER A 58 13.61 -8.96 23.00
N ILE A 59 12.45 -8.57 23.52
CA ILE A 59 12.07 -7.17 23.78
C ILE A 59 12.95 -6.55 24.87
N ALA A 60 13.27 -7.29 25.93
CA ALA A 60 14.23 -6.82 26.93
C ALA A 60 15.61 -6.58 26.32
N ASN A 61 16.03 -7.38 25.34
CA ASN A 61 17.28 -7.11 24.61
C ASN A 61 17.16 -5.87 23.72
N ILE A 62 16.01 -5.65 23.07
CA ILE A 62 15.71 -4.43 22.31
C ILE A 62 15.89 -3.20 23.22
N ILE A 63 15.22 -3.19 24.38
CA ILE A 63 15.24 -2.08 25.34
C ILE A 63 16.64 -1.82 25.93
N LEU A 64 17.41 -2.89 26.19
CA LEU A 64 18.69 -2.79 26.91
C LEU A 64 19.91 -2.56 26.01
N TYR A 65 19.86 -3.01 24.76
CA TYR A 65 21.05 -3.12 23.92
C TYR A 65 20.92 -2.55 22.50
N ASN A 66 19.71 -2.26 22.02
CA ASN A 66 19.52 -1.69 20.69
C ASN A 66 19.09 -0.22 20.77
N ASP A 67 20.07 0.70 20.80
CA ASP A 67 19.82 2.14 20.61
C ASP A 67 19.29 2.47 19.19
N ASP A 68 19.48 1.55 18.22
CA ASP A 68 19.07 1.68 16.82
C ASP A 68 17.67 1.09 16.52
N ASN A 69 17.04 0.39 17.48
CA ASN A 69 15.70 -0.19 17.32
C ASN A 69 14.65 0.72 17.97
N GLN A 70 14.82 2.03 17.72
CA GLN A 70 13.74 2.97 17.95
C GLN A 70 12.70 2.73 16.86
N CYS A 71 11.44 2.66 17.28
CA CYS A 71 10.31 2.80 16.39
C CYS A 71 10.62 3.81 15.30
N ILE A 72 10.55 3.38 14.04
CA ILE A 72 10.81 4.28 12.93
C ILE A 72 9.71 5.35 12.99
N PRO A 73 10.05 6.64 13.14
CA PRO A 73 9.04 7.67 13.24
C PRO A 73 8.16 7.68 12.00
N ILE A 74 6.89 8.05 12.16
CA ILE A 74 6.01 8.34 11.02
C ILE A 74 6.60 9.50 10.21
N ILE A 75 6.46 9.44 8.90
CA ILE A 75 6.98 10.45 7.98
C ILE A 75 6.38 11.83 8.29
N ASP A 76 7.24 12.84 8.41
CA ASP A 76 6.80 14.22 8.58
C ASP A 76 6.30 14.77 7.24
N ILE A 77 5.06 15.27 7.22
CA ILE A 77 4.42 15.77 5.99
C ILE A 77 4.33 17.29 5.99
N THR A 78 4.93 17.93 5.00
CA THR A 78 4.76 19.36 4.70
C THR A 78 3.74 19.54 3.59
N TYR A 79 2.77 20.44 3.79
CA TYR A 79 1.68 20.67 2.83
C TYR A 79 1.83 22.02 2.13
N ASN A 80 2.03 21.99 0.82
CA ASN A 80 1.96 23.15 -0.08
C ASN A 80 0.67 23.02 -0.91
N ILE A 81 -0.42 23.58 -0.40
CA ILE A 81 -1.74 23.54 -1.03
C ILE A 81 -2.05 24.93 -1.59
N ASP A 82 -2.19 25.02 -2.91
CA ASP A 82 -2.43 26.28 -3.61
C ASP A 82 -3.87 26.80 -3.43
N GLU A 83 -4.04 28.11 -3.45
CA GLU A 83 -5.34 28.77 -3.26
C GLU A 83 -6.32 28.59 -4.44
N SER A 84 -5.85 28.06 -5.58
CA SER A 84 -6.69 27.69 -6.73
C SER A 84 -7.64 26.51 -6.45
N LEU A 85 -7.38 25.73 -5.40
CA LEU A 85 -8.22 24.60 -5.02
C LEU A 85 -9.46 25.06 -4.22
N PRO A 86 -10.66 24.51 -4.50
CA PRO A 86 -11.86 24.84 -3.72
C PRO A 86 -11.71 24.49 -2.24
N ILE A 87 -12.23 25.34 -1.36
CA ILE A 87 -12.14 25.14 0.11
C ILE A 87 -12.70 23.80 0.57
N ASP A 88 -13.80 23.32 -0.03
CA ASP A 88 -14.42 22.04 0.30
C ASP A 88 -13.50 20.87 -0.09
N TRP A 89 -12.73 20.99 -1.17
CA TRP A 89 -11.74 19.99 -1.54
C TRP A 89 -10.55 19.99 -0.58
N ILE A 90 -10.09 21.17 -0.15
CA ILE A 90 -8.97 21.29 0.82
C ILE A 90 -9.34 20.65 2.16
N ILE A 91 -10.57 20.88 2.65
CA ILE A 91 -11.07 20.25 3.88
C ILE A 91 -11.06 18.73 3.73
N GLU A 92 -11.59 18.23 2.61
CA GLU A 92 -11.66 16.79 2.35
C GLU A 92 -10.27 16.16 2.19
N PHE A 93 -9.34 16.86 1.52
CA PHE A 93 -7.95 16.44 1.40
C PHE A 93 -7.31 16.18 2.77
N TYR A 94 -7.45 17.10 3.72
CA TYR A 94 -6.90 16.90 5.08
C TYR A 94 -7.60 15.77 5.83
N ALA A 95 -8.91 15.55 5.61
CA ALA A 95 -9.62 14.40 6.18
C ALA A 95 -9.08 13.08 5.61
N ILE A 96 -8.86 13.00 4.29
CA ILE A 96 -8.29 11.83 3.63
C ILE A 96 -6.88 11.56 4.14
N MET A 97 -6.00 12.55 4.16
CA MET A 97 -4.63 12.40 4.69
C MET A 97 -4.62 11.94 6.15
N SER A 98 -5.54 12.45 6.98
CA SER A 98 -5.67 12.02 8.38
C SER A 98 -6.15 10.57 8.49
N ASN A 99 -7.09 10.14 7.66
CA ASN A 99 -7.56 8.75 7.66
C ASN A 99 -6.46 7.80 7.19
N LEU A 100 -5.80 8.14 6.09
CA LEU A 100 -4.74 7.32 5.50
C LEU A 100 -3.53 7.18 6.44
N SER A 101 -3.09 8.26 7.08
CA SER A 101 -1.98 8.20 8.04
C SER A 101 -2.31 7.38 9.30
N GLY A 102 -3.58 7.28 9.68
CA GLY A 102 -4.01 6.39 10.76
C GLY A 102 -4.18 4.94 10.33
N LEU A 103 -4.50 4.69 9.06
CA LEU A 103 -4.79 3.36 8.52
C LEU A 103 -3.54 2.65 7.99
N ILE A 104 -2.67 3.36 7.27
CA ILE A 104 -1.45 2.86 6.64
C ILE A 104 -0.29 3.83 6.89
N PRO A 105 0.19 3.95 8.15
CA PRO A 105 1.26 4.86 8.48
C PRO A 105 2.50 4.59 7.62
N ALA A 106 3.07 5.66 7.07
CA ALA A 106 4.33 5.61 6.33
C ALA A 106 5.49 6.08 7.21
N TYR A 107 6.66 5.48 7.06
CA TYR A 107 7.76 5.58 8.01
C TYR A 107 8.99 6.33 7.47
N GLN A 108 9.76 6.94 8.37
CA GLN A 108 11.03 7.63 8.09
C GLN A 108 12.22 6.65 7.90
N ASN A 109 12.02 5.59 7.11
CA ASN A 109 13.03 4.54 6.92
C ASN A 109 13.96 4.79 5.72
N TYR A 110 13.46 5.44 4.67
CA TYR A 110 14.23 5.82 3.48
C TYR A 110 14.16 7.33 3.20
N PHE A 111 13.02 7.95 3.50
CA PHE A 111 12.81 9.39 3.36
C PHE A 111 12.55 10.02 4.72
N GLU A 112 13.22 11.14 5.03
CA GLU A 112 13.02 11.84 6.31
C GLU A 112 11.68 12.61 6.34
N ASN A 113 11.24 13.11 5.20
CA ASN A 113 10.03 13.93 5.07
C ASN A 113 9.36 13.74 3.71
N LEU A 114 8.06 14.00 3.68
CA LEU A 114 7.25 14.10 2.47
C LEU A 114 6.81 15.56 2.29
N THR A 115 6.97 16.10 1.09
CA THR A 115 6.35 17.38 0.72
C THR A 115 5.22 17.15 -0.27
N VAL A 116 4.01 17.54 0.10
CA VAL A 116 2.83 17.48 -0.77
C VAL A 116 2.67 18.80 -1.50
N TYR A 117 2.56 18.76 -2.82
CA TYR A 117 2.18 19.89 -3.66
C TYR A 117 0.83 19.60 -4.30
N ALA A 118 -0.13 20.51 -4.14
CA ALA A 118 -1.44 20.36 -4.77
C ALA A 118 -1.95 21.68 -5.34
N TRP A 119 -2.46 21.66 -6.56
CA TRP A 119 -3.08 22.80 -7.21
C TRP A 119 -4.12 22.36 -8.24
N ASN A 120 -4.94 23.32 -8.69
CA ASN A 120 -5.92 23.09 -9.73
C ASN A 120 -5.29 23.36 -11.11
N SER A 121 -5.48 22.46 -12.08
CA SER A 121 -4.92 22.59 -13.43
C SER A 121 -5.45 23.79 -14.24
N SER A 122 -6.36 24.60 -13.69
CA SER A 122 -6.85 25.85 -14.29
C SER A 122 -5.89 27.04 -14.11
N VAL A 123 -4.88 26.92 -13.24
CA VAL A 123 -3.82 27.91 -13.07
C VAL A 123 -2.52 27.42 -13.69
N GLU A 124 -1.60 28.35 -13.97
CA GLU A 124 -0.22 28.00 -14.33
C GLU A 124 0.47 27.39 -13.10
N ASP A 125 1.37 26.43 -13.34
CA ASP A 125 2.13 25.74 -12.30
C ASP A 125 2.70 26.72 -11.24
N PRO A 126 2.18 26.67 -10.00
CA PRO A 126 2.54 27.62 -8.96
C PRO A 126 3.86 27.28 -8.25
N TYR A 127 4.46 26.12 -8.53
CA TYR A 127 5.63 25.60 -7.79
C TYR A 127 6.85 25.40 -8.70
N PRO A 128 7.73 26.40 -8.82
CA PRO A 128 8.90 26.34 -9.70
C PRO A 128 9.76 25.10 -9.45
N GLY A 129 9.92 24.25 -10.48
CA GLY A 129 10.76 23.05 -10.43
C GLY A 129 10.00 21.77 -10.08
N ILE A 130 8.70 21.86 -9.79
CA ILE A 130 7.79 20.73 -9.72
C ILE A 130 7.14 20.57 -11.10
N GLU A 131 7.00 19.34 -11.60
CA GLU A 131 6.30 19.10 -12.86
C GLU A 131 4.81 18.87 -12.57
N GLY A 132 3.93 19.32 -13.47
CA GLY A 132 2.50 19.02 -13.36
C GLY A 132 2.17 17.54 -13.55
N GLY A 133 1.06 17.12 -12.96
CA GLY A 133 0.56 15.75 -12.97
C GLY A 133 0.25 15.21 -11.58
N THR A 134 0.10 13.89 -11.51
CA THR A 134 -0.13 13.13 -10.28
C THR A 134 0.95 12.05 -10.18
N TYR A 135 1.78 12.12 -9.15
CA TYR A 135 2.88 11.18 -8.95
C TYR A 135 3.52 11.29 -7.56
N ILE A 136 4.21 10.21 -7.17
CA ILE A 136 5.26 10.21 -6.15
C ILE A 136 6.64 10.30 -6.80
N GLY A 137 7.48 11.23 -6.33
CA GLY A 137 8.83 11.36 -6.86
C GLY A 137 9.61 12.57 -6.35
N GLY A 138 10.82 12.73 -6.89
CA GLY A 138 11.72 13.82 -6.53
C GLY A 138 13.18 13.42 -6.70
N SER A 139 14.04 14.39 -6.97
CA SER A 139 15.49 14.19 -6.95
C SER A 139 16.17 15.42 -6.36
N GLY A 140 17.17 15.22 -5.51
CA GLY A 140 18.02 16.27 -4.97
C GLY A 140 17.40 17.19 -3.91
N GLU A 141 16.12 17.56 -4.02
CA GLU A 141 15.46 18.55 -3.12
C GLU A 141 14.41 17.98 -2.16
N GLY A 142 14.04 16.70 -2.28
CA GLY A 142 13.10 16.05 -1.35
C GLY A 142 12.24 14.97 -2.01
N PHE A 143 11.55 14.18 -1.19
CA PHE A 143 10.55 13.21 -1.62
C PHE A 143 9.18 13.89 -1.64
N ASN A 144 8.52 13.88 -2.80
CA ASN A 144 7.32 14.66 -3.04
C ASN A 144 6.13 13.80 -3.46
N MET A 145 4.95 14.23 -3.05
CA MET A 145 3.66 13.81 -3.59
C MET A 145 3.07 15.00 -4.33
N VAL A 146 2.81 14.83 -5.62
CA VAL A 146 2.30 15.90 -6.48
C VAL A 146 0.88 15.56 -6.91
N LEU A 147 -0.01 16.54 -6.75
CA LEU A 147 -1.45 16.44 -6.97
C LEU A 147 -1.95 17.64 -7.79
N GLU A 148 -1.66 17.66 -9.09
CA GLU A 148 -2.34 18.56 -10.01
C GLU A 148 -3.73 17.99 -10.35
N ILE A 149 -4.77 18.56 -9.76
CA ILE A 149 -6.14 18.10 -9.96
C ILE A 149 -6.73 18.78 -11.20
N ASN A 150 -7.20 17.98 -12.15
CA ASN A 150 -7.77 18.52 -13.38
C ASN A 150 -9.03 19.34 -13.11
N GLN A 151 -9.10 20.57 -13.62
CA GLN A 151 -10.26 21.47 -13.45
C GLN A 151 -11.59 20.80 -13.82
N MET A 152 -11.59 19.93 -14.84
CA MET A 152 -12.81 19.21 -15.27
C MET A 152 -13.35 18.27 -14.18
N GLU A 153 -12.52 17.77 -13.28
CA GLU A 153 -12.98 16.89 -12.19
C GLU A 153 -13.84 17.65 -11.17
N PHE A 154 -13.59 18.96 -11.00
CA PHE A 154 -14.45 19.82 -10.20
C PHE A 154 -15.75 20.16 -10.93
N GLU A 155 -15.69 20.43 -12.24
CA GLU A 155 -16.87 20.76 -13.06
C GLU A 155 -17.86 19.60 -13.16
N TRP A 156 -17.33 18.37 -13.29
CA TRP A 156 -18.11 17.15 -13.47
C TRP A 156 -18.25 16.31 -12.21
N ASN A 157 -17.74 16.81 -11.08
CA ASN A 157 -17.78 16.13 -9.79
C ASN A 157 -17.19 14.71 -9.86
N HIS A 158 -16.08 14.53 -10.59
CA HIS A 158 -15.41 13.25 -10.78
C HIS A 158 -14.77 12.74 -9.48
N MET A 159 -14.96 11.46 -9.14
CA MET A 159 -14.49 10.88 -7.88
C MET A 159 -12.96 10.83 -7.78
N HIS A 160 -12.27 10.75 -8.92
CA HIS A 160 -10.81 10.73 -9.04
C HIS A 160 -10.10 11.80 -8.20
N ARG A 161 -10.66 13.01 -8.10
CA ARG A 161 -10.07 14.13 -7.30
C ARG A 161 -9.82 13.79 -5.84
N TYR A 162 -10.48 12.75 -5.31
CA TYR A 162 -10.23 12.24 -3.97
C TYR A 162 -9.56 10.86 -3.99
N SER A 163 -9.89 9.98 -4.95
CA SER A 163 -9.26 8.65 -5.04
C SER A 163 -7.75 8.77 -5.25
N VAL A 164 -7.31 9.73 -6.08
CA VAL A 164 -5.89 9.94 -6.40
C VAL A 164 -5.06 10.30 -5.16
N ILE A 165 -5.66 10.91 -4.14
CA ILE A 165 -4.97 11.17 -2.86
C ILE A 165 -4.65 9.85 -2.16
N ALA A 166 -5.61 8.91 -2.15
CA ALA A 166 -5.41 7.58 -1.60
C ALA A 166 -4.43 6.74 -2.44
N HIS A 167 -4.48 6.84 -3.77
CA HIS A 167 -3.55 6.16 -4.67
C HIS A 167 -2.10 6.59 -4.43
N GLU A 168 -1.83 7.90 -4.46
CA GLU A 168 -0.47 8.41 -4.29
C GLU A 168 0.04 8.20 -2.86
N TYR A 169 -0.81 8.30 -1.83
CA TYR A 169 -0.39 7.99 -0.46
C TYR A 169 -0.10 6.50 -0.27
N PHE A 170 -0.85 5.61 -0.94
CA PHE A 170 -0.55 4.18 -0.92
C PHE A 170 0.84 3.88 -1.49
N HIS A 171 1.27 4.60 -2.52
CA HIS A 171 2.66 4.52 -3.02
C HIS A 171 3.68 4.98 -1.96
N VAL A 172 3.38 6.03 -1.19
CA VAL A 172 4.23 6.46 -0.05
C VAL A 172 4.34 5.34 0.98
N TYR A 173 3.23 4.69 1.32
CA TYR A 173 3.21 3.53 2.22
C TYR A 173 4.05 2.38 1.65
N GLN A 174 3.82 1.97 0.40
CA GLN A 174 4.57 0.90 -0.27
C GLN A 174 6.08 1.16 -0.28
N LEU A 175 6.50 2.39 -0.61
CA LEU A 175 7.90 2.80 -0.58
C LEU A 175 8.49 2.75 0.83
N SER A 176 7.68 3.05 1.85
CA SER A 176 8.10 2.99 3.25
C SER A 176 8.20 1.57 3.82
N ILE A 177 7.57 0.56 3.20
CA ILE A 177 7.64 -0.83 3.70
C ILE A 177 8.46 -1.76 2.80
N ASN A 178 8.71 -1.36 1.55
CA ASN A 178 9.48 -2.13 0.57
C ASN A 178 10.73 -1.35 0.14
N GLN A 179 11.84 -1.55 0.87
CA GLN A 179 13.10 -0.83 0.59
C GLN A 179 13.55 -0.91 -0.88
N PRO A 180 13.53 -2.08 -1.56
CA PRO A 180 13.83 -2.19 -2.99
C PRO A 180 13.08 -1.24 -3.93
N MET A 181 11.83 -0.83 -3.62
CA MET A 181 11.10 0.13 -4.46
C MET A 181 11.77 1.51 -4.54
N ASN A 182 12.65 1.82 -3.58
CA ASN A 182 13.37 3.08 -3.52
C ASN A 182 14.70 3.07 -4.32
N GLU A 183 15.11 1.92 -4.83
CA GLU A 183 16.34 1.82 -5.63
C GLU A 183 16.15 2.47 -7.01
N PRO A 184 17.16 3.15 -7.57
CA PRO A 184 17.03 3.89 -8.82
C PRO A 184 16.44 3.05 -9.97
N ASN A 185 15.41 3.61 -10.61
CA ASN A 185 14.81 3.07 -11.82
C ASN A 185 15.75 3.31 -13.01
N GLY A 186 16.39 2.23 -13.48
CA GLY A 186 17.21 2.21 -14.69
C GLY A 186 17.32 0.77 -15.17
N GLY A 187 17.27 0.57 -16.50
CA GLY A 187 17.13 -0.72 -17.20
C GLY A 187 17.39 -1.97 -16.36
N TYR A 188 16.30 -2.62 -15.93
CA TYR A 188 16.29 -3.82 -15.08
C TYR A 188 17.39 -3.82 -14.01
N ASN A 189 17.37 -2.83 -13.10
CA ASN A 189 18.12 -2.96 -11.85
C ASN A 189 17.59 -4.23 -11.13
N PRO A 190 18.38 -5.30 -10.98
CA PRO A 190 17.90 -6.54 -10.36
C PRO A 190 17.56 -6.37 -8.88
N ASN A 191 17.99 -5.25 -8.28
CA ASN A 191 17.76 -4.92 -6.88
C ASN A 191 16.60 -3.96 -6.64
N THR A 192 16.04 -3.33 -7.68
CA THR A 192 14.78 -2.57 -7.52
C THR A 192 13.58 -3.51 -7.54
N PHE A 193 12.43 -3.06 -7.04
CA PHE A 193 11.15 -3.73 -7.24
C PHE A 193 10.24 -2.83 -8.07
N SER A 194 9.90 -3.27 -9.28
CA SER A 194 9.17 -2.45 -10.24
C SER A 194 8.14 -3.24 -11.05
N ILE A 195 7.53 -4.27 -10.45
CA ILE A 195 6.51 -5.09 -11.10
C ILE A 195 5.19 -4.30 -11.16
N LYS A 196 4.91 -3.69 -12.32
CA LYS A 196 3.86 -2.69 -12.51
C LYS A 196 2.49 -3.15 -12.00
N TRP A 197 2.02 -4.34 -12.38
CA TRP A 197 0.68 -4.77 -11.97
C TRP A 197 0.52 -5.00 -10.46
N LEU A 198 1.60 -5.37 -9.76
CA LEU A 198 1.61 -5.51 -8.29
C LEU A 198 1.70 -4.15 -7.59
N ILE A 199 2.28 -3.15 -8.24
CA ILE A 199 2.44 -1.80 -7.69
C ILE A 199 1.22 -0.94 -8.02
N GLU A 200 1.02 -0.62 -9.31
CA GLU A 200 -0.06 0.26 -9.76
C GLU A 200 -1.42 -0.43 -9.67
N GLY A 201 -1.50 -1.73 -9.97
CA GLY A 201 -2.74 -2.47 -9.81
C GLY A 201 -3.20 -2.52 -8.35
N ALA A 202 -2.26 -2.65 -7.40
CA ALA A 202 -2.58 -2.61 -5.98
C ALA A 202 -3.01 -1.22 -5.54
N ALA A 203 -2.29 -0.16 -5.93
CA ALA A 203 -2.65 1.22 -5.63
C ALA A 203 -4.03 1.61 -6.19
N THR A 204 -4.32 1.27 -7.43
CA THR A 204 -5.64 1.53 -8.04
C THR A 204 -6.76 0.69 -7.41
N THR A 205 -6.45 -0.52 -6.92
CA THR A 205 -7.42 -1.33 -6.16
C THR A 205 -7.67 -0.71 -4.77
N PHE A 206 -6.62 -0.26 -4.10
CA PHE A 206 -6.70 0.40 -2.80
C PHE A 206 -7.51 1.71 -2.89
N GLU A 207 -7.24 2.59 -3.86
CA GLU A 207 -8.02 3.83 -4.01
C GLU A 207 -9.51 3.54 -4.29
N SER A 208 -9.79 2.47 -5.05
CA SER A 208 -11.15 2.05 -5.40
C SER A 208 -11.91 1.57 -4.16
N MET A 209 -11.26 0.80 -3.30
CA MET A 209 -11.80 0.38 -2.00
C MET A 209 -11.97 1.56 -1.05
N TYR A 210 -11.00 2.48 -1.01
CA TYR A 210 -11.07 3.68 -0.17
C TYR A 210 -12.31 4.49 -0.51
N VAL A 211 -12.55 4.80 -1.79
CA VAL A 211 -13.73 5.60 -2.13
C VAL A 211 -15.04 4.86 -1.96
N GLN A 212 -15.04 3.53 -2.07
CA GLN A 212 -16.20 2.70 -1.74
C GLN A 212 -16.52 2.75 -0.23
N ASN A 213 -15.52 2.70 0.64
CA ASN A 213 -15.71 2.71 2.10
C ASN A 213 -16.11 4.08 2.64
N TYR A 214 -15.53 5.15 2.13
CA TYR A 214 -15.71 6.51 2.68
C TYR A 214 -16.75 7.37 1.95
N TYR A 215 -17.04 7.07 0.67
CA TYR A 215 -17.98 7.87 -0.14
C TYR A 215 -19.15 7.06 -0.73
N ASP A 216 -19.26 5.77 -0.40
CA ASP A 216 -20.27 4.86 -0.98
C ASP A 216 -20.25 4.88 -2.52
N TYR A 217 -19.04 4.97 -3.09
CA TYR A 217 -18.84 5.08 -4.54
C TYR A 217 -18.05 3.90 -5.08
N ASN A 218 -18.69 3.10 -5.94
CA ASN A 218 -18.05 1.92 -6.53
C ASN A 218 -17.19 2.30 -7.75
N TYR A 219 -15.93 2.69 -7.50
CA TYR A 219 -15.00 3.11 -8.54
C TYR A 219 -14.67 2.00 -9.54
N PHE A 220 -14.61 0.74 -9.08
CA PHE A 220 -14.42 -0.42 -9.96
C PHE A 220 -15.49 -0.48 -11.06
N ILE A 221 -16.75 -0.22 -10.72
CA ILE A 221 -17.87 -0.31 -11.65
C ILE A 221 -18.08 0.99 -12.43
N ASN A 222 -17.98 2.12 -11.76
CA ASN A 222 -18.34 3.41 -12.35
C ASN A 222 -17.26 3.97 -13.27
N ASP A 223 -15.99 3.67 -13.01
CA ASP A 223 -14.85 4.29 -13.71
C ASP A 223 -14.01 3.25 -14.46
N LEU A 224 -13.79 2.07 -13.86
CA LEU A 224 -12.88 1.07 -14.44
C LEU A 224 -13.58 0.04 -15.32
N ALA A 225 -14.80 -0.40 -15.01
CA ALA A 225 -15.45 -1.52 -15.68
C ALA A 225 -15.85 -1.26 -17.14
N TYR A 226 -15.83 0.00 -17.59
CA TYR A 226 -16.11 0.37 -18.99
C TYR A 226 -14.87 0.34 -19.89
N ILE A 227 -13.70 0.04 -19.33
CA ILE A 227 -12.43 -0.02 -20.06
C ILE A 227 -12.22 -1.43 -20.56
N ASP A 228 -11.97 -1.57 -21.87
CA ASP A 228 -11.74 -2.87 -22.49
C ASP A 228 -10.47 -3.52 -21.92
N LEU A 229 -10.65 -4.67 -21.26
CA LEU A 229 -9.53 -5.48 -20.77
C LEU A 229 -8.80 -6.15 -21.94
N SER A 230 -7.48 -6.03 -21.94
CA SER A 230 -6.63 -6.56 -23.00
C SER A 230 -6.59 -8.09 -22.97
N ASN A 231 -6.76 -8.74 -24.12
CA ASN A 231 -6.63 -10.20 -24.25
C ASN A 231 -5.23 -10.73 -23.88
N ASN A 232 -4.24 -9.84 -23.77
CA ASN A 232 -2.92 -10.20 -23.27
C ASN A 232 -2.93 -10.74 -21.84
N ILE A 233 -3.95 -10.43 -21.03
CA ILE A 233 -4.13 -11.05 -19.71
C ILE A 233 -4.15 -12.58 -19.84
N HIS A 234 -4.77 -13.12 -20.89
CA HIS A 234 -4.84 -14.56 -21.13
C HIS A 234 -3.65 -15.11 -21.93
N THR A 235 -3.09 -14.32 -22.85
CA THR A 235 -2.09 -14.84 -23.81
C THR A 235 -0.65 -14.52 -23.45
N ASN A 236 -0.39 -13.43 -22.73
CA ASN A 236 0.93 -13.01 -22.31
C ASN A 236 0.85 -12.03 -21.12
N PRO A 237 0.42 -12.47 -19.93
CA PRO A 237 0.22 -11.58 -18.78
C PRO A 237 1.49 -10.90 -18.29
N SER A 238 2.68 -11.50 -18.51
CA SER A 238 3.97 -10.91 -18.12
C SER A 238 4.24 -9.52 -18.70
N ILE A 239 3.54 -9.10 -19.77
CA ILE A 239 3.70 -7.73 -20.28
C ILE A 239 3.25 -6.67 -19.27
N PHE A 240 2.34 -7.00 -18.36
CA PHE A 240 1.85 -6.07 -17.34
C PHE A 240 2.80 -5.95 -16.15
N GLU A 241 3.94 -6.65 -16.15
CA GLU A 241 5.02 -6.41 -15.20
C GLU A 241 5.79 -5.12 -15.53
N ASP A 242 5.75 -4.65 -16.78
CA ASP A 242 6.58 -3.55 -17.28
C ASP A 242 5.74 -2.32 -17.64
N TYR A 243 6.22 -1.13 -17.27
CA TYR A 243 5.58 0.16 -17.55
C TYR A 243 5.47 0.49 -19.05
N SER A 244 6.22 -0.18 -19.92
CA SER A 244 6.06 -0.07 -21.39
C SER A 244 4.70 -0.58 -21.91
N SER A 245 3.96 -1.34 -21.09
CA SER A 245 2.58 -1.76 -21.39
C SER A 245 1.52 -0.67 -21.21
N ASN A 246 1.91 0.56 -20.89
CA ASN A 246 0.95 1.64 -20.56
C ASN A 246 -0.09 1.91 -21.66
N ASN A 247 0.26 1.72 -22.93
CA ASN A 247 -0.68 1.86 -24.04
C ASN A 247 -1.79 0.79 -24.07
N LEU A 248 -1.58 -0.34 -23.39
CA LEU A 248 -2.54 -1.43 -23.23
C LEU A 248 -3.28 -1.39 -21.88
N ASP A 249 -2.80 -0.56 -20.96
CA ASP A 249 -3.21 -0.56 -19.55
C ASP A 249 -3.03 0.83 -18.93
N MET A 250 -3.63 1.84 -19.57
CA MET A 250 -3.41 3.26 -19.30
C MET A 250 -4.00 3.72 -17.96
N ASN A 251 -5.13 3.13 -17.56
CA ASN A 251 -5.80 3.39 -16.28
C ASN A 251 -5.66 2.18 -15.33
N TYR A 252 -4.61 1.37 -15.56
CA TYR A 252 -4.31 0.17 -14.78
C TYR A 252 -5.42 -0.88 -14.71
N SER A 253 -6.47 -0.83 -15.54
CA SER A 253 -7.62 -1.72 -15.45
C SER A 253 -7.27 -3.20 -15.66
N CYS A 254 -6.26 -3.51 -16.49
CA CYS A 254 -5.74 -4.86 -16.61
C CYS A 254 -4.96 -5.27 -15.35
N SER A 255 -4.16 -4.35 -14.79
CA SER A 255 -3.41 -4.57 -13.56
C SER A 255 -4.35 -4.79 -12.36
N VAL A 256 -5.40 -3.98 -12.22
CA VAL A 256 -6.47 -4.15 -11.21
C VAL A 256 -7.16 -5.49 -11.39
N PHE A 257 -7.51 -5.88 -12.64
CA PHE A 257 -8.09 -7.19 -12.88
C PHE A 257 -7.18 -8.33 -12.38
N MET A 258 -5.87 -8.24 -12.62
CA MET A 258 -4.91 -9.23 -12.11
C MET A 258 -4.87 -9.25 -10.58
N VAL A 259 -4.83 -8.10 -9.91
CA VAL A 259 -4.88 -8.03 -8.43
C VAL A 259 -6.17 -8.63 -7.87
N LEU A 260 -7.32 -8.34 -8.48
CA LEU A 260 -8.60 -8.89 -8.05
C LEU A 260 -8.69 -10.40 -8.27
N VAL A 261 -8.15 -10.92 -9.38
CA VAL A 261 -8.05 -12.38 -9.60
C VAL A 261 -7.10 -13.01 -8.58
N LEU A 262 -5.97 -12.36 -8.26
CA LEU A 262 -5.04 -12.85 -7.22
C LEU A 262 -5.77 -13.03 -5.89
N ALA A 263 -6.60 -12.05 -5.48
CA ALA A 263 -7.41 -12.18 -4.28
C ALA A 263 -8.42 -13.36 -4.37
N LYS A 264 -9.04 -13.60 -5.53
CA LYS A 264 -9.94 -14.76 -5.73
C LYS A 264 -9.22 -16.10 -5.65
N GLU A 265 -8.02 -16.21 -6.21
CA GLU A 265 -7.21 -17.43 -6.11
C GLU A 265 -6.84 -17.73 -4.65
N LEU A 266 -6.51 -16.70 -3.85
CA LEU A 266 -6.28 -16.86 -2.41
C LEU A 266 -7.56 -17.30 -1.67
N MET A 267 -8.71 -16.74 -2.01
CA MET A 267 -9.99 -17.18 -1.44
C MET A 267 -10.30 -18.65 -1.78
N ASP A 268 -9.94 -19.11 -2.98
CA ASP A 268 -10.09 -20.52 -3.39
C ASP A 268 -9.14 -21.47 -2.63
N LEU A 269 -8.00 -20.95 -2.11
CA LEU A 269 -7.14 -21.65 -1.16
C LEU A 269 -7.68 -21.66 0.28
N GLY A 270 -8.78 -20.94 0.55
CA GLY A 270 -9.46 -20.92 1.83
C GLY A 270 -9.15 -19.70 2.71
N TYR A 271 -8.42 -18.71 2.19
CA TYR A 271 -8.26 -17.42 2.87
C TYR A 271 -9.58 -16.64 2.87
N SER A 272 -9.78 -15.81 3.89
CA SER A 272 -10.86 -14.82 3.84
C SER A 272 -10.56 -13.75 2.79
N GLU A 273 -11.58 -13.02 2.31
CA GLU A 273 -11.35 -11.92 1.36
C GLU A 273 -10.46 -10.83 1.98
N GLU A 274 -10.65 -10.56 3.27
CA GLU A 274 -9.82 -9.65 4.08
C GLU A 274 -8.34 -10.09 4.11
N SER A 275 -8.09 -11.33 4.52
CA SER A 275 -6.73 -11.89 4.56
C SER A 275 -6.09 -11.89 3.17
N ALA A 276 -6.85 -12.19 2.12
CA ALA A 276 -6.33 -12.18 0.75
C ALA A 276 -5.81 -10.79 0.35
N PHE A 277 -6.53 -9.70 0.70
CA PHE A 277 -6.05 -8.35 0.44
C PHE A 277 -4.93 -7.91 1.39
N LYS A 278 -4.92 -8.35 2.66
CA LYS A 278 -3.80 -8.12 3.60
C LYS A 278 -2.49 -8.70 3.04
N MET A 279 -2.55 -9.94 2.53
CA MET A 279 -1.41 -10.60 1.88
C MET A 279 -0.87 -9.79 0.69
N ILE A 280 -1.77 -9.21 -0.14
CA ILE A 280 -1.40 -8.47 -1.36
C ILE A 280 -0.87 -7.08 -1.04
N PHE A 281 -1.57 -6.32 -0.19
CA PHE A 281 -1.26 -4.91 0.07
C PHE A 281 -0.13 -4.72 1.08
N GLN A 282 0.06 -5.66 2.00
CA GLN A 282 1.00 -5.52 3.11
C GLN A 282 2.04 -6.63 3.12
N GLU A 283 1.65 -7.89 3.32
CA GLU A 283 2.62 -8.97 3.61
C GLU A 283 3.63 -9.18 2.46
N PHE A 284 3.14 -9.23 1.22
CA PHE A 284 4.03 -9.37 0.06
C PHE A 284 5.00 -8.18 -0.08
N MET A 285 4.55 -6.96 0.23
CA MET A 285 5.39 -5.76 0.15
C MET A 285 6.47 -5.75 1.25
N LEU A 286 6.14 -6.24 2.45
CA LEU A 286 7.08 -6.40 3.57
C LEU A 286 8.19 -7.43 3.28
N THR A 287 8.01 -8.33 2.30
CA THR A 287 9.05 -9.30 1.94
C THR A 287 10.36 -8.65 1.47
N GLY A 288 10.31 -7.39 1.00
CA GLY A 288 11.45 -6.74 0.36
C GLY A 288 11.85 -7.47 -0.94
N ALA A 289 10.85 -7.98 -1.66
CA ALA A 289 11.01 -8.58 -2.98
C ALA A 289 11.74 -7.63 -3.94
N LYS A 290 12.52 -8.19 -4.86
CA LYS A 290 13.27 -7.46 -5.89
C LYS A 290 12.97 -8.08 -7.25
N ASN A 291 13.23 -7.35 -8.32
CA ASN A 291 13.06 -7.84 -9.69
C ASN A 291 13.79 -9.18 -9.94
N SER A 292 14.91 -9.44 -9.27
CA SER A 292 15.66 -10.70 -9.41
C SER A 292 15.10 -11.90 -8.63
N ASN A 293 14.18 -11.71 -7.69
CA ASN A 293 13.72 -12.79 -6.81
C ASN A 293 12.25 -12.71 -6.38
N TRP A 294 11.47 -11.74 -6.87
CA TRP A 294 10.09 -11.53 -6.45
C TRP A 294 9.20 -12.76 -6.68
N GLU A 295 9.45 -13.54 -7.74
CA GLU A 295 8.71 -14.78 -8.00
C GLU A 295 8.87 -15.82 -6.88
N ASN A 296 10.03 -15.86 -6.21
CA ASN A 296 10.23 -16.75 -5.07
C ASN A 296 9.40 -16.30 -3.87
N TYR A 297 9.43 -15.01 -3.56
CA TYR A 297 8.61 -14.44 -2.48
C TYR A 297 7.12 -14.50 -2.80
N PHE A 298 6.74 -14.41 -4.08
CA PHE A 298 5.37 -14.57 -4.54
C PHE A 298 4.88 -15.99 -4.22
N LEU A 299 5.69 -17.01 -4.54
CA LEU A 299 5.38 -18.40 -4.19
C LEU A 299 5.31 -18.61 -2.67
N GLU A 300 6.28 -18.06 -1.92
CA GLU A 300 6.31 -18.19 -0.46
C GLU A 300 5.11 -17.52 0.22
N THR A 301 4.67 -16.36 -0.29
CA THR A 301 3.55 -15.59 0.28
C THR A 301 2.20 -16.18 -0.14
N PHE A 302 1.98 -16.43 -1.43
CA PHE A 302 0.66 -16.77 -1.96
C PHE A 302 0.42 -18.28 -2.12
N GLY A 303 1.47 -19.10 -2.02
CA GLY A 303 1.35 -20.56 -2.07
C GLY A 303 1.25 -21.17 -3.47
N PHE A 304 1.40 -20.36 -4.53
CA PHE A 304 1.49 -20.77 -5.93
C PHE A 304 2.46 -19.88 -6.69
N SER A 305 3.04 -20.42 -7.76
CA SER A 305 4.00 -19.70 -8.60
C SER A 305 3.31 -18.66 -9.49
N VAL A 306 4.10 -17.69 -9.97
CA VAL A 306 3.64 -16.69 -10.94
C VAL A 306 3.15 -17.36 -12.24
N ASP A 307 3.80 -18.43 -12.70
CA ASP A 307 3.36 -19.20 -13.88
C ASP A 307 1.99 -19.87 -13.67
N GLU A 308 1.74 -20.40 -12.47
CA GLU A 308 0.44 -20.99 -12.10
C GLU A 308 -0.64 -19.91 -12.07
N PHE A 309 -0.35 -18.75 -11.47
CA PHE A 309 -1.25 -17.59 -11.46
C PHE A 309 -1.57 -17.10 -12.87
N TYR A 310 -0.55 -16.89 -13.70
CA TYR A 310 -0.71 -16.47 -15.09
C TYR A 310 -1.51 -17.48 -15.93
N THR A 311 -1.42 -18.76 -15.59
CA THR A 311 -2.26 -19.79 -16.19
C THR A 311 -3.71 -19.70 -15.71
N SER A 312 -3.94 -19.44 -14.41
CA SER A 312 -5.30 -19.37 -13.85
C SER A 312 -6.12 -18.21 -14.40
N LEU A 313 -5.48 -17.09 -14.77
CA LEU A 313 -6.12 -15.95 -15.45
C LEU A 313 -7.01 -16.38 -16.63
N GLN A 314 -6.63 -17.41 -17.38
CA GLN A 314 -7.38 -17.92 -18.56
C GLN A 314 -8.76 -18.50 -18.20
N SER A 315 -9.00 -18.85 -16.94
CA SER A 315 -10.27 -19.37 -16.45
C SER A 315 -11.29 -18.27 -16.13
N TYR A 316 -10.82 -17.02 -15.99
CA TYR A 316 -11.66 -15.86 -15.70
C TYR A 316 -12.12 -15.20 -17.00
N SER A 317 -13.37 -14.78 -17.04
CA SER A 317 -13.82 -13.91 -18.14
C SER A 317 -13.18 -12.54 -17.98
N LEU A 318 -12.72 -11.92 -19.08
CA LEU A 318 -12.22 -10.55 -19.12
C LEU A 318 -13.36 -9.54 -18.91
N ASN A 319 -13.83 -9.47 -17.67
CA ASN A 319 -14.86 -8.57 -17.18
C ASN A 319 -14.60 -8.27 -15.71
N LEU A 320 -14.23 -7.03 -15.42
CA LEU A 320 -13.90 -6.57 -14.08
C LEU A 320 -15.04 -6.81 -13.08
N GLN A 321 -16.29 -6.67 -13.51
CA GLN A 321 -17.47 -6.82 -12.65
C GLN A 321 -17.60 -8.22 -12.04
N ASN A 322 -16.94 -9.23 -12.62
CA ASN A 322 -17.01 -10.61 -12.14
C ASN A 322 -16.01 -10.90 -11.02
N VAL A 323 -15.06 -9.99 -10.77
CA VAL A 323 -13.98 -10.18 -9.80
C VAL A 323 -13.92 -9.07 -8.75
N VAL A 324 -14.83 -8.10 -8.78
CA VAL A 324 -14.90 -7.03 -7.77
C VAL A 324 -15.04 -7.60 -6.35
N PRO A 325 -14.39 -6.97 -5.36
CA PRO A 325 -14.47 -7.40 -3.97
C PRO A 325 -15.87 -7.14 -3.39
N SER A 326 -16.18 -7.74 -2.25
CA SER A 326 -17.41 -7.41 -1.53
C SER A 326 -17.49 -5.91 -1.22
N SER A 327 -18.66 -5.30 -1.43
CA SER A 327 -18.88 -3.89 -1.05
C SER A 327 -18.87 -3.67 0.46
N SER A 328 -18.91 -4.74 1.27
CA SER A 328 -18.79 -4.68 2.73
C SER A 328 -17.35 -4.82 3.23
N LEU A 329 -16.39 -5.16 2.36
CA LEU A 329 -14.99 -5.25 2.74
C LEU A 329 -14.49 -3.85 3.09
N SER A 330 -13.92 -3.68 4.28
CA SER A 330 -13.35 -2.41 4.70
C SER A 330 -11.84 -2.46 4.69
N LEU A 331 -11.20 -1.34 4.33
CA LEU A 331 -9.76 -1.20 4.45
C LEU A 331 -9.29 -1.34 5.90
N GLN A 332 -10.09 -0.89 6.88
CA GLN A 332 -9.75 -1.05 8.30
C GLN A 332 -9.49 -2.52 8.63
N GLN A 333 -10.40 -3.42 8.22
CA GLN A 333 -10.22 -4.86 8.43
C GLN A 333 -9.00 -5.45 7.72
N ILE A 334 -8.57 -4.87 6.60
CA ILE A 334 -7.41 -5.36 5.85
C ILE A 334 -6.09 -5.00 6.55
N PHE A 335 -6.06 -3.85 7.25
CA PHE A 335 -4.86 -3.30 7.88
C PHE A 335 -4.86 -3.36 9.41
N ASP A 336 -5.94 -3.85 10.03
CA ASP A 336 -5.93 -4.39 11.40
C ASP A 336 -5.19 -5.75 11.40
#